data_AF-A0A1I1BQN0-F1
#
_entry.id   AF-A0A1I1BQN0-F1
#
_cell.length_a   1.000
_cell.length_b   1.000
_cell.length_c   1.000
_cell.angle_alpha   90.00
_cell.angle_beta   90.00
_cell.angle_gamma   90.00
#
_symmetry.space_group_name_H-M   'P 1'
#
loop_
_entity.id
_entity.type
_entity.pdbx_description
1 polymer ?
#
loop_
_entity_poly.entity_id
_entity_poly.type
_entity_poly.pdbx_seq_one_letter_code
_entity_poly.pdbx_strand_id
1 'polypeptide(L)'
;MLLTARGSARNPYLLLVLSVFDALATDSGIRLQLVQEANPIAKALYESHVLLFYGYKTLLPLLLLLLLRHTPERPIVRVGTSLATALYAVVAIYHVIWIGVAAATP
;
A
#
# COMPACT_ATOMS: atom_id res chain seq x y z
N MET A 1 16.26 30.51 -16.19
CA MET A 1 16.39 29.24 -15.43
C MET A 1 15.52 29.33 -14.18
N LEU A 2 14.21 29.12 -14.35
CA LEU A 2 13.23 29.10 -13.25
C LEU A 2 12.38 27.85 -13.48
N LEU A 3 12.96 26.69 -13.13
CA LEU A 3 12.17 25.48 -12.92
C LEU A 3 11.44 25.70 -11.60
N THR A 4 10.21 26.18 -11.70
CA THR A 4 9.21 26.02 -10.64
C THR A 4 9.00 24.52 -10.46
N ALA A 5 9.81 23.93 -9.58
CA ALA A 5 9.48 22.64 -9.00
C ALA A 5 8.15 22.85 -8.27
N ARG A 6 7.03 22.58 -8.95
CA ARG A 6 5.76 22.33 -8.29
C ARG A 6 6.08 21.32 -7.20
N GLY A 7 6.09 21.78 -5.95
CA GLY A 7 6.32 20.92 -4.81
C GLY A 7 5.33 19.78 -4.92
N SER A 8 5.84 18.57 -5.15
CA SER A 8 5.01 17.37 -5.15
C SER A 8 4.30 17.36 -3.80
N ALA A 9 2.99 17.56 -3.83
CA ALA A 9 2.17 17.62 -2.63
C ALA A 9 2.21 16.25 -1.99
N ARG A 10 3.10 16.09 -1.02
CA ARG A 10 3.27 14.86 -0.28
C ARG A 10 2.01 14.66 0.55
N ASN A 11 1.16 13.73 0.13
CA ASN A 11 0.04 13.26 0.93
C ASN A 11 0.42 11.91 1.54
N PRO A 12 1.08 11.87 2.71
CA PRO A 12 1.50 10.61 3.30
C PRO A 12 0.29 9.79 3.79
N TYR A 13 -0.89 10.40 3.95
CA TYR A 13 -2.14 9.69 4.26
C TYR A 13 -2.61 8.83 3.08
N LEU A 14 -2.27 9.20 1.84
CA LEU A 14 -2.60 8.39 0.66
C LEU A 14 -1.92 7.01 0.74
N LEU A 15 -0.68 6.94 1.22
CA LEU A 15 0.01 5.66 1.41
C LEU A 15 -0.74 4.75 2.38
N LEU A 16 -1.25 5.31 3.49
CA LEU A 16 -2.04 4.55 4.45
C LEU A 16 -3.34 4.04 3.83
N VAL A 17 -4.07 4.90 3.10
CA VAL A 17 -5.31 4.51 2.42
C VAL A 17 -5.05 3.39 1.41
N LEU A 18 -4.02 3.54 0.55
CA LEU A 18 -3.66 2.53 -0.43
C LEU A 18 -3.25 1.21 0.22
N SER A 19 -2.56 1.27 1.35
CA SER A 19 -2.12 0.07 2.06
C SER A 19 -3.25 -0.65 2.80
N VAL A 20 -4.21 0.08 3.36
CA VAL A 20 -5.46 -0.50 3.90
C VAL A 20 -6.26 -1.15 2.78
N PHE A 21 -6.38 -0.48 1.62
CA PHE A 21 -7.05 -1.05 0.46
C PHE A 21 -6.37 -2.33 -0.05
N ASP A 22 -5.04 -2.33 -0.16
CA ASP A 22 -4.24 -3.51 -0.52
C ASP A 22 -4.49 -4.70 0.44
N ALA A 23 -4.52 -4.45 1.74
CA ALA A 23 -4.84 -5.49 2.73
C ALA A 23 -6.24 -6.08 2.53
N LEU A 24 -7.26 -5.22 2.40
CA LEU A 24 -8.65 -5.66 2.20
C LEU A 24 -8.83 -6.42 0.88
N ALA A 25 -8.24 -5.91 -0.19
CA ALA A 25 -8.38 -6.49 -1.51
C ALA A 25 -7.61 -7.81 -1.62
N THR A 26 -6.43 -7.92 -1.02
CA THR A 26 -5.68 -9.19 -0.98
C THR A 26 -6.41 -10.26 -0.18
N ASP A 27 -6.90 -9.95 1.03
CA ASP A 27 -7.66 -10.93 1.85
C ASP A 27 -8.92 -11.39 1.10
N SER A 28 -9.68 -10.44 0.53
CA SER A 28 -10.86 -10.76 -0.27
C SER A 28 -10.51 -11.65 -1.47
N GLY A 29 -9.47 -11.29 -2.22
CA GLY A 29 -9.06 -12.02 -3.41
C GLY A 29 -8.51 -13.42 -3.09
N ILE A 30 -7.82 -13.61 -1.97
CA ILE A 30 -7.38 -14.94 -1.51
C ILE A 30 -8.58 -15.79 -1.10
N ARG A 31 -9.53 -15.25 -0.33
CA ARG A 31 -10.75 -15.97 0.10
C ARG A 31 -11.61 -16.41 -1.08
N LEU A 32 -11.63 -15.61 -2.14
CA LEU A 32 -12.33 -15.91 -3.38
C LEU A 32 -11.50 -16.76 -4.36
N GLN A 33 -10.27 -17.14 -4.00
CA GLN A 33 -9.32 -17.88 -4.84
C GLN A 33 -8.98 -17.20 -6.17
N LEU A 34 -9.08 -15.86 -6.22
CA LEU A 34 -8.84 -15.05 -7.42
C LEU A 34 -7.37 -14.59 -7.53
N VAL A 35 -6.69 -14.41 -6.40
CA VAL A 35 -5.29 -14.01 -6.33
C VAL A 35 -4.55 -14.77 -5.23
N GLN A 36 -3.22 -14.75 -5.28
CA GLN A 36 -2.36 -15.25 -4.22
C GLN A 36 -1.45 -14.13 -3.72
N GLU A 37 -1.07 -14.17 -2.44
CA GLU A 37 -0.07 -13.25 -1.90
C GLU A 37 1.33 -13.63 -2.41
N ALA A 38 1.93 -12.72 -3.18
CA ALA A 38 3.24 -12.92 -3.80
C ALA A 38 4.40 -12.61 -2.84
N ASN A 39 4.17 -11.79 -1.81
CA ASN A 39 5.18 -11.48 -0.81
C ASN A 39 5.30 -12.66 0.19
N PRO A 40 6.44 -13.38 0.25
CA PRO A 40 6.59 -14.56 1.09
C PRO A 40 6.41 -14.27 2.59
N ILE A 41 6.79 -13.07 3.05
CA ILE A 41 6.61 -12.65 4.45
C ILE A 41 5.13 -12.41 4.71
N ALA A 42 4.46 -11.64 3.86
CA ALA A 42 3.03 -11.37 4.02
C ALA A 42 2.19 -12.66 3.92
N LYS A 43 2.58 -13.57 3.03
CA LYS A 43 1.97 -14.90 2.89
C LYS A 43 2.12 -15.71 4.18
N ALA A 44 3.32 -15.81 4.74
CA ALA A 44 3.54 -16.51 6.01
C ALA A 44 2.71 -15.92 7.17
N LEU A 45 2.58 -14.59 7.23
CA LEU A 45 1.73 -13.93 8.22
C LEU A 45 0.25 -14.23 8.01
N TYR A 46 -0.22 -14.22 6.76
CA TYR A 46 -1.60 -14.53 6.39
C TYR A 46 -1.96 -15.98 6.75
N GLU A 47 -1.08 -16.92 6.40
CA GLU A 47 -1.23 -18.35 6.71
C GLU A 47 -1.18 -18.64 8.22
N SER A 48 -0.43 -17.84 8.98
CA SER A 48 -0.38 -17.96 10.44
C SER A 48 -1.66 -17.42 11.10
N HIS A 49 -2.02 -16.17 10.80
CA HIS A 49 -3.23 -15.54 11.33
C HIS A 49 -3.57 -14.28 10.54
N VAL A 50 -4.79 -14.17 10.02
CA VAL A 50 -5.22 -13.03 9.18
C VAL A 50 -4.99 -11.66 9.85
N LEU A 51 -5.20 -11.54 11.17
CA LEU A 51 -4.93 -10.27 11.88
C LEU A 51 -3.45 -9.85 11.85
N LEU A 52 -2.50 -10.78 11.79
CA LEU A 52 -1.08 -10.46 11.66
C LEU A 52 -0.78 -9.87 10.28
N PHE A 53 -1.43 -10.39 9.24
CA PHE A 53 -1.35 -9.86 7.90
C PHE A 53 -1.90 -8.43 7.81
N TYR A 54 -3.09 -8.18 8.36
CA TYR A 54 -3.64 -6.83 8.45
C TYR A 54 -2.72 -5.90 9.25
N GLY A 55 -2.27 -6.34 10.42
CA GLY A 55 -1.34 -5.58 11.25
C GLY A 55 -0.06 -5.22 10.50
N TYR A 56 0.56 -6.16 9.79
CA TYR A 56 1.75 -5.91 8.98
C TYR A 56 1.51 -4.86 7.89
N LYS A 57 0.41 -4.98 7.14
CA LYS A 57 0.10 -4.03 6.07
C LYS A 57 -0.29 -2.66 6.62
N THR A 58 -1.03 -2.55 7.72
CA THR A 58 -1.53 -1.26 8.21
C THR A 58 -0.64 -0.56 9.24
N LEU A 59 0.03 -1.32 10.13
CA LEU A 59 0.87 -0.71 11.18
C LEU A 59 2.15 -0.12 10.60
N LEU A 60 2.77 -0.72 9.58
CA LEU A 60 3.97 -0.16 8.95
C LEU A 60 3.78 1.26 8.38
N PRO A 61 2.78 1.52 7.51
CA PRO A 61 2.53 2.88 7.02
C PRO A 61 2.03 3.82 8.13
N LEU A 62 1.33 3.31 9.15
CA LEU A 62 0.94 4.11 10.32
C LEU A 62 2.16 4.55 11.14
N LEU A 63 3.08 3.63 11.43
CA LEU A 63 4.35 3.93 12.11
C LEU A 63 5.19 4.90 11.29
N LEU A 64 5.26 4.71 9.97
CA LEU A 64 5.91 5.65 9.07
C LEU A 64 5.26 7.04 9.21
N LEU A 65 3.94 7.16 9.15
CA LEU A 65 3.23 8.43 9.37
C LEU A 65 3.57 9.10 10.70
N LEU A 66 3.65 8.33 11.79
CA LEU A 66 4.04 8.84 13.11
C LEU A 66 5.49 9.30 13.15
N LEU A 67 6.42 8.55 12.56
CA LEU A 67 7.83 8.90 12.48
C LEU A 67 8.06 10.17 11.65
N LEU A 68 7.29 10.35 10.58
CA LEU A 68 7.36 11.53 9.72
C LEU A 68 6.96 12.82 10.42
N ARG A 69 6.16 12.75 11.50
CA ARG A 69 5.84 13.93 12.33
C ARG A 69 7.03 14.41 13.16
N HIS A 70 7.98 13.52 13.46
CA HIS A 70 9.12 13.79 14.35
C HIS A 70 10.45 13.83 13.60
N THR A 71 10.46 13.50 12.30
CA THR A 71 11.67 13.45 11.48
C THR A 71 11.74 14.68 10.59
N PRO A 72 12.84 15.45 10.62
CA PRO A 72 13.02 16.58 9.70
C PRO A 72 13.00 16.10 8.25
N GLU A 73 12.42 16.89 7.35
CA GLU A 73 12.29 16.53 5.95
C GLU A 73 13.65 16.37 5.28
N ARG A 74 14.12 15.12 5.15
CA ARG A 74 15.31 14.76 4.36
C ARG A 74 14.89 14.35 2.95
N PRO A 75 15.67 14.68 1.91
CA PRO A 75 15.36 14.30 0.53
C PRO A 75 15.11 12.79 0.36
N ILE A 76 15.89 11.95 1.04
CA ILE A 76 15.75 10.49 1.01
C ILE A 76 14.40 10.02 1.57
N VAL A 77 13.92 10.64 2.66
CA VAL A 77 12.63 10.32 3.27
C VAL A 77 11.50 10.75 2.34
N ARG A 78 11.62 11.92 1.70
CA ARG A 78 10.65 12.43 0.73
C ARG A 78 10.53 11.52 -0.49
N VAL A 79 11.67 11.17 -1.10
CA VAL A 79 11.72 10.29 -2.27
C VAL A 79 11.23 8.89 -1.90
N GLY A 80 11.71 8.32 -0.80
CA GLY A 80 11.30 6.99 -0.34
C GLY A 80 9.80 6.89 -0.07
N THR A 81 9.22 7.88 0.62
CA THR A 81 7.76 7.90 0.84
C THR A 81 7.00 8.04 -0.48
N SER A 82 7.47 8.89 -1.39
CA SER A 82 6.80 9.11 -2.69
C SER A 82 6.84 7.85 -3.56
N LEU A 83 7.99 7.15 -3.57
CA LEU A 83 8.17 5.89 -4.27
C LEU A 83 7.28 4.79 -3.66
N ALA A 84 7.22 4.69 -2.34
CA ALA A 84 6.32 3.75 -1.66
C ALA A 84 4.85 4.01 -2.04
N THR A 85 4.41 5.27 -2.00
CA THR A 85 3.04 5.64 -2.42
C THR A 85 2.78 5.28 -3.88
N ALA A 86 3.73 5.52 -4.79
CA ALA A 86 3.59 5.18 -6.19
C ALA A 86 3.48 3.66 -6.41
N LEU A 87 4.31 2.86 -5.72
CA LEU A 87 4.24 1.40 -5.78
C LEU A 87 2.89 0.89 -5.27
N TYR A 88 2.42 1.40 -4.14
CA TYR A 88 1.10 1.06 -3.61
C TYR A 88 -0.05 1.49 -4.53
N ALA A 89 0.10 2.59 -5.28
CA ALA A 89 -0.88 2.99 -6.28
C ALA A 89 -0.93 2.01 -7.46
N VAL A 90 0.23 1.51 -7.91
CA VAL A 90 0.29 0.46 -8.95
C VAL A 90 -0.38 -0.83 -8.46
N VAL A 91 -0.11 -1.25 -7.23
CA VAL A 91 -0.77 -2.42 -6.62
C VAL A 91 -2.28 -2.20 -6.49
N ALA A 92 -2.72 -1.01 -6.10
CA ALA A 92 -4.15 -0.69 -6.04
C ALA A 92 -4.83 -0.76 -7.43
N ILE A 93 -4.16 -0.30 -8.49
CA ILE A 93 -4.67 -0.44 -9.86
C ILE A 93 -4.80 -1.92 -10.23
N TYR A 94 -3.81 -2.75 -9.90
CA TYR A 94 -3.90 -4.20 -10.09
C TYR A 94 -5.14 -4.78 -9.38
N HIS A 95 -5.42 -4.35 -8.15
CA HIS A 95 -6.62 -4.78 -7.42
C HIS A 95 -7.91 -4.37 -8.12
N VAL A 96 -8.01 -3.12 -8.56
CA VAL A 96 -9.19 -2.64 -9.29
C VAL A 96 -9.42 -3.45 -10.57
N ILE A 97 -8.35 -3.80 -11.30
CA ILE A 97 -8.45 -4.59 -12.53
C ILE A 97 -9.02 -5.98 -12.26
N TRP A 98 -8.44 -6.77 -11.34
CA TRP A 98 -8.95 -8.13 -11.13
C TRP A 98 -10.34 -8.13 -10.48
N ILE A 99 -10.66 -7.15 -9.62
CA ILE A 99 -12.01 -6.98 -9.07
C ILE A 99 -13.01 -6.72 -10.21
N GLY A 100 -12.66 -5.83 -11.14
CA GLY A 100 -13.49 -5.55 -12.31
C GLY A 100 -13.68 -6.77 -13.21
N VAL A 101 -12.62 -7.54 -13.45
CA VAL A 101 -12.69 -8.80 -14.21
C VAL A 101 -13.59 -9.82 -13.50
N ALA A 102 -13.41 -10.02 -12.19
CA ALA A 102 -14.21 -10.97 -11.41
C ALA A 102 -15.70 -10.58 -11.36
N ALA A 103 -16.01 -9.28 -11.29
CA ALA A 103 -17.38 -8.79 -11.31
C ALA A 103 -18.06 -8.92 -12.70
N ALA A 104 -17.28 -9.02 -13.77
CA ALA A 104 -17.77 -9.16 -15.14
C ALA A 104 -17.94 -10.63 -15.58
N THR A 105 -17.41 -11.60 -14.83
CA THR A 105 -17.57 -13.03 -15.08
C THR A 105 -18.68 -13.60 -14.19
N PRO A 106 -19.83 -14.01 -14.74
CA PRO A 106 -20.99 -14.50 -13.98
C PRO A 106 -20.79 -15.89 -13.36
#